data_AF-A0A562T719-F1
#
_entry.id   AF-A0A562T719-F1
#
_cell.length_a   1.000
_cell.length_b   1.000
_cell.length_c   1.000
_cell.angle_alpha   90.00
_cell.angle_beta   90.00
_cell.angle_gamma   90.00
#
_symmetry.space_group_name_H-M   'P 1'
#
loop_
_entity.id
_entity.type
_entity.pdbx_description
1 polymer ?
#
loop_
_entity_poly.entity_id
_entity_poly.type
_entity_poly.pdbx_seq_one_letter_code
_entity_poly.pdbx_strand_id
1 'polypeptide(L)' 'MEPITPERLIELGFSFLEANKYYRIAIGNTAFGVVLKGGTWMCSPIPMQFASLLSVSTIEDIDGIIFAGTGQHLVSR' A
#
# COMPACT_ATOMS: atom_id res chain seq x y z
N MET A 1 3.98 15.54 -1.30
CA MET A 1 3.19 14.82 -0.30
C MET A 1 1.79 14.71 -0.83
N GLU A 2 1.56 13.64 -1.57
CA GLU A 2 0.28 13.33 -2.18
C GLU A 2 -0.59 12.56 -1.16
N PRO A 3 -1.84 12.98 -0.93
CA PRO A 3 -2.71 12.34 0.06
C PRO A 3 -3.12 10.94 -0.37
N ILE A 4 -3.38 10.07 0.61
CA ILE A 4 -3.92 8.73 0.36
C ILE A 4 -5.45 8.85 0.18
N THR A 5 -5.93 8.59 -1.03
CA THR A 5 -7.35 8.45 -1.33
C THR A 5 -7.62 7.13 -2.08
N PRO A 6 -8.85 6.58 -1.97
CA PRO A 6 -9.29 5.45 -2.78
C PRO A 6 -8.97 5.58 -4.28
N GLU A 7 -9.29 6.73 -4.85
CA GLU A 7 -9.12 7.03 -6.27
C GLU A 7 -7.64 7.00 -6.63
N ARG A 8 -6.81 7.61 -5.78
CA ARG A 8 -5.37 7.67 -6.02
C ARG A 8 -4.72 6.30 -5.94
N LEU A 9 -5.13 5.46 -5.00
CA LEU A 9 -4.64 4.08 -4.91
C LEU A 9 -5.01 3.30 -6.19
N ILE A 10 -6.22 3.48 -6.71
CA ILE A 10 -6.65 2.83 -7.96
C ILE A 10 -5.81 3.31 -9.15
N GLU A 11 -5.56 4.61 -9.27
CA GLU A 11 -4.69 5.18 -10.32
C GLU A 11 -3.27 4.62 -10.29
N LEU A 12 -2.75 4.34 -9.10
CA LEU A 12 -1.43 3.75 -8.89
C LEU A 12 -1.41 2.23 -9.13
N GLY A 13 -2.53 1.63 -9.55
CA GLY A 13 -2.62 0.21 -9.88
C GLY A 13 -3.00 -0.70 -8.71
N PHE A 14 -3.42 -0.14 -7.58
CA PHE A 14 -4.01 -0.96 -6.52
C PHE A 14 -5.40 -1.46 -6.92
N SER A 15 -5.69 -2.71 -6.59
CA SER A 15 -7.00 -3.33 -6.72
C SER A 15 -7.68 -3.39 -5.36
N PHE A 16 -8.93 -2.92 -5.26
CA PHE A 16 -9.72 -3.07 -4.04
C PHE A 16 -10.23 -4.50 -3.88
N LEU A 17 -9.99 -5.09 -2.70
CA LEU A 17 -10.46 -6.42 -2.34
C LEU A 17 -11.63 -6.31 -1.37
N GLU A 18 -12.85 -6.43 -1.90
CA GLU A 18 -14.10 -6.21 -1.16
C GLU A 18 -14.24 -7.09 0.08
N ALA A 19 -13.90 -8.38 -0.03
CA ALA A 19 -14.06 -9.35 1.05
C ALA A 19 -13.35 -8.95 2.35
N ASN A 20 -12.22 -8.27 2.22
CA ASN A 20 -11.37 -7.87 3.36
C ASN A 20 -11.25 -6.34 3.51
N LYS A 21 -11.92 -5.57 2.64
CA LYS A 21 -11.95 -4.10 2.60
C LYS A 21 -10.56 -3.44 2.62
N TYR A 22 -9.67 -3.86 1.74
CA TYR A 22 -8.35 -3.23 1.58
C TYR A 22 -7.91 -3.13 0.12
N TYR A 23 -6.95 -2.26 -0.16
CA TYR A 23 -6.33 -2.06 -1.47
C TYR A 23 -5.07 -2.90 -1.57
N ARG A 24 -4.93 -3.68 -2.64
CA ARG A 24 -3.77 -4.55 -2.89
C ARG A 24 -3.03 -4.15 -4.15
N ILE A 25 -1.71 -4.15 -4.09
CA ILE A 25 -0.85 -4.12 -5.29
C ILE A 25 0.17 -5.25 -5.22
N ALA A 26 0.61 -5.73 -6.39
CA ALA A 26 1.72 -6.68 -6.50
C ALA A 26 2.87 -5.99 -7.24
N ILE A 27 4.05 -5.95 -6.62
CA ILE A 27 5.27 -5.35 -7.15
C ILE A 27 6.36 -6.41 -7.10
N GLY A 28 6.83 -6.86 -8.27
CA GLY A 28 7.72 -8.02 -8.37
C GLY A 28 7.08 -9.28 -7.77
N ASN A 29 7.77 -9.91 -6.82
CA ASN A 29 7.31 -11.12 -6.12
C ASN A 29 6.60 -10.83 -4.79
N THR A 30 6.44 -9.55 -4.43
CA THR A 30 5.86 -9.13 -3.14
C THR A 30 4.53 -8.42 -3.38
N ALA A 31 3.52 -8.75 -2.57
CA ALA A 31 2.27 -8.01 -2.56
C ALA A 31 2.21 -7.08 -1.34
N PHE A 32 1.53 -5.95 -1.49
CA PHE A 32 1.31 -4.97 -0.43
C PHE A 32 -0.18 -4.70 -0.28
N GLY A 33 -0.60 -4.43 0.95
CA GLY A 33 -1.97 -4.09 1.32
C GLY A 33 -2.01 -2.75 2.02
N VAL A 34 -2.94 -1.90 1.60
CA VAL A 34 -3.23 -0.58 2.18
C VAL A 34 -4.67 -0.55 2.66
N VAL A 35 -4.90 -0.19 3.92
CA VAL A 35 -6.22 -0.22 4.57
C VAL A 35 -6.41 0.99 5.49
N LEU A 36 -7.62 1.54 5.53
CA LEU A 36 -8.00 2.57 6.48
C LEU A 36 -8.55 1.92 7.76
N LYS A 37 -7.90 2.13 8.91
CA LYS A 37 -8.32 1.63 10.23
C LYS A 37 -8.34 2.77 11.23
N GLY A 38 -9.51 3.02 11.85
CA GLY A 38 -9.64 4.05 12.87
C GLY A 38 -9.29 5.47 12.41
N GLY A 39 -9.46 5.77 11.11
CA GLY A 39 -9.07 7.06 10.52
C GLY A 39 -7.60 7.16 10.13
N THR A 40 -6.79 6.13 10.35
CA THR A 40 -5.38 6.07 9.95
C THR A 40 -5.19 5.07 8.83
N TRP A 41 -4.47 5.46 7.78
CA TRP A 41 -4.06 4.55 6.73
C TRP A 41 -2.90 3.68 7.21
N MET A 42 -2.98 2.39 6.90
CA MET A 42 -2.00 1.39 7.30
C MET A 42 -1.53 0.65 6.05
N CYS A 43 -0.22 0.43 5.94
CA CYS A 43 0.41 -0.33 4.86
C CYS A 43 1.14 -1.56 5.42
N SER A 44 1.12 -2.68 4.70
CA SER A 44 1.87 -3.89 5.06
C SER A 44 2.16 -4.75 3.83
N PRO A 45 3.31 -5.43 3.75
CA PRO A 45 3.47 -6.55 2.85
C PRO A 45 2.50 -7.70 3.20
N ILE A 46 2.12 -8.48 2.19
CA ILE A 46 1.17 -9.60 2.24
C ILE A 46 1.95 -10.91 1.99
N PRO A 47 1.61 -12.01 2.69
CA PRO A 47 0.53 -12.15 3.65
C PRO A 47 0.82 -11.44 4.98
N MET A 48 -0.14 -10.63 5.46
CA MET A 48 -0.10 -9.83 6.70
C MET A 48 0.14 -10.65 7.99
N GLN A 49 0.35 -11.96 7.87
CA GLN A 49 0.55 -12.90 8.96
C GLN A 49 1.92 -12.75 9.64
N PHE A 50 2.87 -12.08 8.98
CA PHE A 50 4.24 -11.90 9.48
C PHE A 50 4.72 -10.45 9.46
N ALA A 51 3.86 -9.51 9.06
CA ALA A 51 4.25 -8.13 8.78
C ALA A 51 3.46 -7.14 9.65
N SER A 52 4.20 -6.28 10.35
CA SER A 52 3.64 -5.18 11.13
C SER A 52 2.92 -4.20 10.20
N LEU A 53 1.69 -3.83 10.56
CA LEU A 53 0.99 -2.73 9.92
C LEU A 53 1.71 -1.43 10.26
N LEU A 54 2.17 -0.71 9.24
CA LEU A 54 2.83 0.59 9.38
C LEU A 54 1.84 1.70 9.09
N SER A 55 1.70 2.65 10.01
CA SER A 55 0.90 3.86 9.77
C SER A 55 1.54 4.68 8.66
N VAL A 56 0.72 5.11 7.70
CA VAL A 56 1.13 5.92 6.56
C VAL A 56 0.18 7.11 6.43
N SER A 57 0.68 8.26 5.97
CA SER A 57 -0.11 9.48 5.78
C SER A 57 -0.12 9.96 4.33
N THR A 58 0.87 9.56 3.54
CA THR A 58 1.07 10.00 2.16
C THR A 58 1.36 8.82 1.22
N ILE A 59 1.18 9.03 -0.08
CA ILE A 59 1.60 8.06 -1.10
C ILE A 59 3.12 7.80 -1.02
N GLU A 60 3.91 8.83 -0.70
CA GLU A 60 5.35 8.70 -0.52
C GLU A 60 5.74 7.76 0.63
N ASP A 61 4.97 7.72 1.72
CA ASP A 61 5.20 6.75 2.81
C ASP A 61 4.99 5.30 2.33
N ILE A 62 3.95 5.08 1.50
CA ILE A 62 3.65 3.77 0.92
C ILE A 62 4.77 3.37 -0.05
N ASP A 63 5.21 4.29 -0.90
CA ASP A 63 6.31 4.09 -1.84
C ASP A 63 7.62 3.74 -1.11
N GLY A 64 7.93 4.44 -0.02
CA GLY A 64 9.10 4.14 0.81
C GLY A 64 9.08 2.72 1.38
N ILE A 65 7.92 2.24 1.83
CA ILE A 65 7.76 0.85 2.32
C ILE A 65 7.93 -0.16 1.18
N ILE A 66 7.35 0.10 0.02
CA ILE A 66 7.46 -0.78 -1.15
C ILE A 66 8.90 -0.83 -1.63
N PHE A 67 9.58 0.32 -1.73
CA PHE A 67 10.97 0.41 -2.12
C PHE A 67 11.89 -0.33 -1.13
N ALA A 68 11.68 -0.15 0.18
CA ALA A 68 12.45 -0.89 1.19
C ALA A 68 12.26 -2.41 1.09
N GLY A 69 11.06 -2.87 0.70
CA GLY A 69 10.74 -4.29 0.56
C GLY A 69 11.07 -4.92 -0.80
N THR A 70 11.20 -4.13 -1.87
CA THR A 70 11.32 -4.64 -3.26
C THR A 70 12.45 -4.03 -4.08
N GLY A 71 13.00 -2.89 -3.66
CA GLY A 71 13.91 -2.07 -4.46
C GLY A 71 13.24 -1.35 -5.63
N GLN A 72 11.91 -1.36 -5.73
CA GLN A 72 11.14 -0.76 -6.82
C GLN A 72 10.22 0.35 -6.29
N HIS A 73 10.03 1.40 -7.09
CA HIS A 73 9.08 2.47 -6.80
C HIS A 73 7.71 2.15 -7.42
N LEU A 74 6.64 2.65 -6.80
CA LEU A 74 5.26 2.60 -7.29
C LEU A 74 5.11 3.26 -8.66
N VAL A 75 5.91 4.27 -8.93
CA VAL A 75 5.89 5.02 -10.20
C VAL A 75 7.27 4.88 -10.84
N SER A 76 7.35 4.25 -12.01
CA SER A 76 8.53 4.34 -12.87
C SER A 76 8.71 5.83 -13.21
N ARG A 77 9.73 6.46 -12.62
CA ARG A 77 10.16 7.81 -13.04
C ARG A 77 10.80 7.76 -14.41
#